data_AF-A0A920AH61-F1
#
_entry.id   AF-A0A920AH61-F1
#
_cell.length_a   1.000
_cell.length_b   1.000
_cell.length_c   1.000
_cell.angle_alpha   90.00
_cell.angle_beta   90.00
_cell.angle_gamma   90.00
#
_symmetry.space_group_name_H-M   'P 1'
#
loop_
_entity.id
_entity.type
_entity.pdbx_description
1 polymer ?
#
loop_
_entity_poly.entity_id
_entity_poly.type
_entity_poly.pdbx_seq_one_letter_code
_entity_poly.pdbx_strand_id
1 'polypeptide(L)'
;MTNEYEHWRQRAAREPTHAVSHFNWGWWAARNGRYEEAAAAYRRALTLNIAEPEEAMTNLAALYSDQLGRTDLATQWLERARSQCANYYAAHFNRGHLAEQLGDRAGAVAGFERAARCEARTGGPGTIARTRPRRSRMTTPPRETQEAGNDASPIPCLSGGH
;
A
#
# COMPACT_ATOMS: atom_id res chain seq x y z
N MET A 1 -32.19 -6.93 -8.10
CA MET A 1 -31.17 -5.98 -8.60
C MET A 1 -29.97 -6.79 -9.10
N THR A 2 -30.12 -7.45 -10.25
CA THR A 2 -29.25 -8.59 -10.64
C THR A 2 -28.49 -8.37 -11.95
N ASN A 3 -28.69 -7.23 -12.62
CA ASN A 3 -28.15 -6.99 -13.97
C ASN A 3 -26.63 -6.75 -13.96
N GLU A 4 -26.15 -5.94 -13.03
CA GLU A 4 -24.75 -5.50 -13.04
C GLU A 4 -23.77 -6.60 -12.63
N TYR A 5 -24.14 -7.44 -11.66
CA TYR A 5 -23.34 -8.62 -11.29
C TYR A 5 -23.07 -9.50 -12.51
N GLU A 6 -24.13 -9.85 -13.25
CA GLU A 6 -24.00 -10.74 -14.39
C GLU A 6 -23.29 -10.04 -15.56
N HIS A 7 -23.56 -8.74 -15.79
CA HIS A 7 -22.86 -7.94 -16.79
C HIS A 7 -21.33 -7.97 -16.59
N TRP A 8 -20.87 -7.64 -15.38
CA TRP A 8 -19.43 -7.60 -15.09
C TRP A 8 -18.80 -8.98 -15.02
N ARG A 9 -19.52 -9.99 -14.53
CA ARG A 9 -19.10 -11.40 -14.57
C ARG A 9 -18.85 -11.86 -16.01
N GLN A 10 -19.81 -11.63 -16.91
CA GLN A 10 -19.67 -12.00 -18.32
C GLN A 10 -18.56 -11.22 -19.01
N ARG A 11 -18.41 -9.94 -18.69
CA ARG A 11 -17.32 -9.12 -19.23
C ARG A 11 -15.95 -9.65 -18.81
N ALA A 12 -15.77 -9.94 -17.52
CA ALA A 12 -14.53 -10.51 -16.99
C ALA A 12 -14.20 -11.88 -17.59
N ALA A 13 -15.22 -12.67 -17.94
CA ALA A 13 -15.06 -13.94 -18.63
C ALA A 13 -14.63 -13.78 -20.11
N ARG A 14 -15.20 -12.80 -20.82
CA ARG A 14 -14.84 -12.49 -22.22
C ARG A 14 -13.48 -11.80 -22.35
N GLU A 15 -13.10 -11.03 -21.34
CA GLU A 15 -11.86 -10.25 -21.27
C GLU A 15 -10.98 -10.74 -20.10
N PRO A 16 -10.41 -11.96 -20.16
CA PRO A 16 -9.74 -12.60 -19.01
C PRO A 16 -8.46 -11.90 -18.54
N THR A 17 -7.94 -10.95 -19.33
CA THR A 17 -6.75 -10.13 -19.05
C THR A 17 -7.08 -8.66 -18.77
N HIS A 18 -8.35 -8.25 -18.84
CA HIS A 18 -8.73 -6.87 -18.56
C HIS A 18 -8.94 -6.65 -17.07
N ALA A 19 -7.95 -6.04 -16.40
CA ALA A 19 -7.92 -5.89 -14.95
C ALA A 19 -9.15 -5.17 -14.38
N VAL A 20 -9.63 -4.13 -15.06
CA VAL A 20 -10.79 -3.33 -14.63
C VAL A 20 -12.09 -4.14 -14.65
N SER A 21 -12.27 -5.03 -15.63
CA SER A 21 -13.43 -5.93 -15.67
C SER A 21 -13.47 -6.84 -14.44
N HIS A 22 -12.33 -7.39 -14.03
CA HIS A 22 -12.23 -8.21 -12.82
C HIS A 22 -12.47 -7.41 -11.54
N PHE A 23 -11.97 -6.17 -11.47
CA PHE A 23 -12.24 -5.29 -10.32
C PHE A 23 -13.73 -4.98 -10.18
N ASN A 24 -14.39 -4.57 -11.27
CA ASN A 24 -15.81 -4.25 -11.25
C ASN A 24 -16.67 -5.48 -10.97
N TRP A 25 -16.28 -6.65 -11.49
CA TRP A 25 -16.93 -7.91 -11.11
C TRP A 25 -16.81 -8.16 -9.61
N GLY A 26 -15.62 -7.97 -9.03
CA GLY A 26 -15.40 -8.10 -7.59
C GLY A 26 -16.31 -7.17 -6.77
N TRP A 27 -16.44 -5.92 -7.21
CA TRP A 27 -17.31 -4.94 -6.57
C TRP A 27 -18.78 -5.34 -6.58
N TRP A 28 -19.29 -5.74 -7.73
CA TRP A 28 -20.68 -6.18 -7.85
C TRP A 28 -20.94 -7.53 -7.17
N ALA A 29 -19.98 -8.46 -7.18
CA ALA A 29 -20.06 -9.72 -6.47
C ALA A 29 -20.19 -9.48 -4.95
N ALA A 30 -19.40 -8.57 -4.38
CA ALA A 30 -19.49 -8.21 -2.97
C ALA A 30 -20.87 -7.64 -2.61
N ARG A 31 -21.41 -6.74 -3.43
CA ARG A 31 -22.76 -6.18 -3.24
C ARG A 31 -23.89 -7.21 -3.33
N ASN A 32 -23.64 -8.34 -4.00
CA ASN A 32 -24.58 -9.46 -4.11
C ASN A 32 -24.35 -10.55 -3.04
N GLY A 33 -23.49 -10.30 -2.03
CA GLY A 33 -23.18 -11.29 -0.99
C GLY A 33 -22.28 -12.43 -1.46
N ARG A 34 -21.75 -12.37 -2.68
CA ARG A 34 -20.87 -13.39 -3.28
C ARG A 34 -19.43 -13.11 -2.90
N TYR A 35 -19.15 -13.19 -1.60
CA TYR A 35 -17.90 -12.69 -1.03
C TYR A 35 -16.66 -13.44 -1.53
N GLU A 36 -16.68 -14.77 -1.62
CA GLU A 36 -15.50 -15.49 -2.12
C GLU A 36 -15.22 -15.24 -3.61
N GLU A 37 -16.27 -15.04 -4.41
CA GLU A 37 -16.13 -14.63 -5.81
C GLU A 37 -15.57 -13.22 -5.91
N ALA A 38 -16.01 -12.31 -5.04
CA ALA A 38 -15.46 -10.96 -4.97
C ALA A 38 -13.97 -10.98 -4.65
N ALA A 39 -13.56 -11.79 -3.67
CA ALA A 39 -12.16 -11.93 -3.29
C ALA A 39 -11.30 -12.47 -4.45
N ALA A 40 -11.80 -13.50 -5.16
CA ALA A 40 -11.11 -14.06 -6.32
C ALA A 40 -10.97 -13.02 -7.45
N ALA A 41 -12.04 -12.27 -7.75
CA ALA A 41 -12.06 -11.26 -8.80
C ALA A 41 -11.09 -10.09 -8.50
N TYR A 42 -11.09 -9.56 -7.27
CA TYR A 42 -10.12 -8.52 -6.87
C TYR A 42 -8.68 -9.02 -6.92
N ARG A 43 -8.41 -10.25 -6.45
CA ARG A 43 -7.07 -10.86 -6.57
C ARG A 43 -6.65 -10.98 -8.03
N ARG A 44 -7.57 -11.32 -8.92
CA ARG A 44 -7.30 -11.40 -10.36
C ARG A 44 -6.97 -10.02 -10.94
N ALA A 45 -7.70 -8.98 -10.58
CA ALA A 45 -7.40 -7.60 -10.98
C ALA A 45 -6.01 -7.15 -10.53
N LEU A 46 -5.60 -7.54 -9.31
CA LEU A 46 -4.26 -7.28 -8.78
C LEU A 46 -3.17 -8.01 -9.58
N THR A 47 -3.35 -9.30 -9.89
CA THR A 47 -2.41 -10.06 -10.73
C THR A 47 -2.29 -9.47 -12.14
N LEU A 48 -3.33 -8.83 -12.65
CA LEU A 48 -3.37 -8.16 -13.94
C LEU A 48 -2.84 -6.70 -13.89
N ASN A 49 -2.24 -6.28 -12.78
CA ASN A 49 -1.65 -4.95 -12.60
C ASN A 49 -2.63 -3.79 -12.84
N ILE A 50 -3.82 -3.84 -12.21
CA ILE A 50 -4.73 -2.68 -12.19
C ILE A 50 -4.01 -1.40 -11.77
N ALA A 51 -4.39 -0.25 -12.34
CA ALA A 51 -3.71 1.02 -12.15
C ALA A 51 -3.69 1.51 -10.68
N GLU A 52 -4.76 1.20 -9.94
CA GLU A 52 -5.00 1.61 -8.55
C GLU A 52 -5.14 0.39 -7.65
N PRO A 53 -4.06 -0.37 -7.45
CA PRO A 53 -4.13 -1.65 -6.75
C PRO A 53 -4.46 -1.48 -5.26
N GLU A 54 -4.13 -0.35 -4.64
CA GLU A 54 -4.47 -0.07 -3.24
C GLU A 54 -5.97 -0.16 -2.95
N GLU A 55 -6.83 0.23 -3.90
CA GLU A 55 -8.29 0.18 -3.74
C GLU A 55 -8.79 -1.28 -3.72
N ALA A 56 -8.30 -2.10 -4.65
CA ALA A 56 -8.61 -3.52 -4.67
C ALA A 56 -8.10 -4.23 -3.40
N MET A 57 -6.93 -3.82 -2.88
CA MET A 57 -6.38 -4.35 -1.63
C MET A 57 -7.23 -3.96 -0.41
N THR A 58 -7.69 -2.71 -0.31
CA THR A 58 -8.57 -2.31 0.80
C THR A 58 -9.94 -2.95 0.75
N ASN A 59 -10.48 -3.17 -0.46
CA ASN A 59 -11.74 -3.88 -0.65
C ASN A 59 -11.59 -5.37 -0.26
N LEU A 60 -10.48 -6.02 -0.62
CA LEU A 60 -10.15 -7.36 -0.13
C LEU A 60 -10.05 -7.40 1.38
N ALA A 61 -9.39 -6.43 2.00
CA ALA A 61 -9.25 -6.39 3.45
C ALA A 61 -10.60 -6.29 4.16
N ALA A 62 -11.46 -5.37 3.76
CA ALA A 62 -12.79 -5.20 4.33
C ALA A 62 -13.65 -6.46 4.15
N LEU A 63 -13.55 -7.11 2.98
CA LEU A 63 -14.25 -8.36 2.72
C LEU A 63 -13.77 -9.50 3.64
N TYR A 64 -12.46 -9.62 3.83
CA TYR A 64 -11.90 -10.62 4.73
C TYR A 64 -12.25 -10.36 6.20
N SER A 65 -12.25 -9.11 6.65
CA SER A 65 -12.61 -8.78 8.03
C SER A 65 -14.11 -8.93 8.28
N ASP A 66 -14.94 -8.28 7.47
CA ASP A 66 -16.35 -8.04 7.80
C ASP A 66 -17.25 -9.19 7.40
N GLN A 67 -16.88 -9.94 6.35
CA GLN A 67 -17.75 -10.95 5.75
C GLN A 67 -17.21 -12.37 5.90
N LEU A 68 -15.89 -12.54 5.86
CA LEU A 68 -15.25 -13.86 5.89
C LEU A 68 -14.58 -14.19 7.24
N GLY A 69 -14.47 -13.22 8.15
CA GLY A 69 -13.88 -13.40 9.49
C GLY A 69 -12.40 -13.77 9.49
N ARG A 70 -11.67 -13.52 8.39
CA ARG A 70 -10.23 -13.82 8.25
C ARG A 70 -9.39 -12.57 8.49
N THR A 71 -9.28 -12.18 9.75
CA THR A 71 -8.61 -10.95 10.20
C THR A 71 -7.11 -10.94 9.92
N ASP A 72 -6.48 -12.11 9.84
CA ASP A 72 -5.10 -12.31 9.42
C ASP A 72 -4.87 -11.90 7.95
N LEU A 73 -5.76 -12.31 7.06
CA LEU A 73 -5.72 -11.92 5.64
C LEU A 73 -6.06 -10.44 5.48
N ALA A 74 -7.04 -9.94 6.22
CA ALA A 74 -7.38 -8.52 6.22
C ALA A 74 -6.17 -7.64 6.57
N THR A 75 -5.47 -7.99 7.64
CA THR A 75 -4.24 -7.30 8.07
C THR A 75 -3.17 -7.30 6.98
N GLN A 76 -2.91 -8.46 6.37
CA GLN A 76 -1.92 -8.59 5.29
C GLN A 76 -2.25 -7.69 4.10
N TRP A 77 -3.51 -7.63 3.68
CA TRP A 77 -3.93 -6.78 2.56
C TRP A 77 -3.83 -5.28 2.89
N LEU A 78 -4.15 -4.87 4.12
CA LEU A 78 -3.98 -3.48 4.56
C LEU A 78 -2.52 -3.06 4.57
N GLU A 79 -1.60 -3.92 5.02
CA GLU A 79 -0.17 -3.61 4.98
C GLU A 79 0.38 -3.52 3.55
N ARG A 80 -0.13 -4.37 2.63
CA ARG A 80 0.20 -4.25 1.21
C ARG A 80 -0.31 -2.93 0.61
N ALA A 81 -1.54 -2.52 0.93
CA ALA A 81 -2.09 -1.25 0.48
C ALA A 81 -1.26 -0.06 0.98
N ARG A 82 -0.84 -0.07 2.25
CA ARG A 82 0.05 0.95 2.84
C ARG A 82 1.43 0.96 2.20
N SER A 83 1.98 -0.21 1.88
CA SER A 83 3.27 -0.33 1.18
C SER A 83 3.19 0.22 -0.24
N GLN A 84 2.05 0.07 -0.89
CA GLN A 84 1.79 0.56 -2.23
C GLN A 84 1.54 2.08 -2.27
N CYS A 85 0.80 2.60 -1.29
CA CYS A 85 0.50 4.00 -1.12
C CYS A 85 0.45 4.37 0.37
N ALA A 86 1.55 4.91 0.88
CA ALA A 86 1.73 5.20 2.31
C ALA A 86 0.69 6.15 2.90
N ASN A 87 0.12 7.03 2.06
CA ASN A 87 -0.87 8.02 2.46
C ASN A 87 -2.26 7.71 1.85
N TYR A 88 -2.59 6.43 1.70
CA TYR A 88 -3.91 6.03 1.25
C TYR A 88 -4.91 6.04 2.42
N TYR A 89 -5.89 6.96 2.36
CA TYR A 89 -6.89 7.15 3.40
C TYR A 89 -7.58 5.84 3.79
N ALA A 90 -8.12 5.12 2.80
CA ALA A 90 -8.94 3.92 3.04
C ALA A 90 -8.15 2.80 3.73
N ALA A 91 -6.84 2.68 3.49
CA ALA A 91 -6.03 1.67 4.17
C ALA A 91 -5.84 1.98 5.67
N HIS A 92 -5.67 3.25 6.03
CA HIS A 92 -5.57 3.65 7.44
C HIS A 92 -6.93 3.59 8.14
N PHE A 93 -7.99 4.00 7.45
CA PHE A 93 -9.36 3.89 7.97
C PHE A 93 -9.75 2.43 8.23
N ASN A 94 -9.57 1.53 7.24
CA ASN A 94 -9.91 0.12 7.39
C ASN A 94 -9.02 -0.59 8.43
N ARG A 95 -7.79 -0.13 8.67
CA ARG A 95 -6.96 -0.63 9.77
C ARG A 95 -7.49 -0.19 11.14
N GLY A 96 -7.96 1.05 11.26
CA GLY A 96 -8.61 1.53 12.47
C GLY A 96 -9.87 0.71 12.79
N HIS A 97 -10.70 0.50 11.77
CA HIS A 97 -11.90 -0.34 11.84
C HIS A 97 -11.59 -1.79 12.24
N LEU A 98 -10.59 -2.42 11.60
CA LEU A 98 -10.17 -3.78 11.96
C LEU A 98 -9.66 -3.87 13.41
N ALA A 99 -8.91 -2.87 13.88
CA ALA A 99 -8.42 -2.81 15.25
C ALA A 99 -9.59 -2.68 16.26
N GLU A 100 -10.62 -1.89 15.93
CA GLU A 100 -11.83 -1.78 16.74
C GLU A 100 -12.57 -3.13 16.83
N GLN A 101 -12.74 -3.83 15.70
CA GLN A 101 -13.33 -5.18 15.66
C GLN A 101 -12.57 -6.17 16.55
N LEU A 102 -11.25 -6.02 16.67
CA LEU A 102 -10.38 -6.85 17.51
C LEU A 102 -10.29 -6.38 18.97
N GLY A 103 -10.93 -5.26 19.32
CA GLY A 103 -10.86 -4.67 20.67
C GLY A 103 -9.57 -3.90 20.97
N ASP A 104 -8.69 -3.70 19.98
CA ASP A 104 -7.49 -2.88 20.10
C ASP A 104 -7.83 -1.39 19.93
N ARG A 105 -8.25 -0.77 21.03
CA ARG A 105 -8.61 0.66 21.07
C ARG A 105 -7.44 1.57 20.68
N ALA A 106 -6.22 1.23 21.08
CA ALA A 106 -5.05 2.04 20.78
C ALA A 106 -4.73 2.01 19.27
N GLY A 107 -4.78 0.81 18.67
CA GLY A 107 -4.65 0.63 17.23
C GLY A 107 -5.75 1.32 16.43
N ALA A 108 -7.00 1.30 16.92
CA ALA A 108 -8.13 1.97 16.30
C ALA A 108 -7.91 3.49 16.21
N VAL A 109 -7.58 4.14 17.34
CA VAL A 109 -7.27 5.57 17.40
C VAL A 109 -6.12 5.92 16.46
N ALA A 110 -5.01 5.17 16.51
CA ALA A 110 -3.86 5.41 15.65
C ALA A 110 -4.21 5.31 14.14
N GLY A 111 -5.06 4.36 13.76
CA GLY A 111 -5.56 4.18 12.41
C GLY A 111 -6.40 5.38 11.94
N PHE A 112 -7.41 5.77 12.72
CA PHE A 112 -8.31 6.88 12.38
C PHE A 112 -7.59 8.23 12.34
N GLU A 113 -6.70 8.52 13.28
CA GLU A 113 -5.88 9.74 13.22
C GLU A 113 -5.01 9.81 11.97
N ARG A 114 -4.44 8.67 11.55
CA ARG A 114 -3.63 8.61 10.33
C ARG A 114 -4.50 8.81 9.09
N ALA A 115 -5.71 8.28 9.07
CA ALA A 115 -6.69 8.52 8.01
C ALA A 115 -7.06 10.01 7.92
N ALA A 116 -7.41 10.66 9.03
CA ALA A 116 -7.73 12.08 9.08
C ALA A 116 -6.57 12.98 8.58
N ARG A 117 -5.32 12.63 8.94
CA ARG A 117 -4.13 13.33 8.40
C ARG A 117 -3.97 13.14 6.90
N CYS A 118 -4.40 12.02 6.33
CA CYS A 118 -4.37 11.81 4.88
C CYS A 118 -5.40 12.72 4.20
N GLU A 119 -6.63 12.80 4.72
CA GLU A 119 -7.72 13.66 4.20
C GLU A 119 -7.37 15.16 4.26
N ALA A 120 -6.81 15.63 5.38
CA ALA A 120 -6.39 17.03 5.52
C ALA A 120 -5.37 17.47 4.45
N ARG A 121 -4.62 16.51 3.90
CA ARG A 121 -3.62 16.76 2.85
C ARG A 121 -4.21 16.76 1.43
N THR A 122 -5.47 16.33 1.26
CA THR A 122 -6.10 16.16 -0.04
C THR A 122 -7.06 17.29 -0.43
N GLY A 123 -7.29 18.25 0.48
CA GLY A 123 -8.14 19.42 0.21
C GLY A 123 -9.64 19.19 0.37
N GLY A 124 -10.08 18.07 0.95
CA GLY A 124 -11.47 17.84 1.33
C GLY A 124 -11.95 16.38 1.17
N PRO A 125 -13.12 16.04 1.75
CA PRO A 125 -13.69 14.70 1.66
C PRO A 125 -14.00 14.34 0.20
N GLY A 126 -13.41 13.26 -0.30
CA GLY A 126 -13.63 12.73 -1.66
C GLY A 126 -12.44 12.85 -2.62
N THR A 127 -11.42 13.65 -2.29
CA THR A 127 -10.19 13.69 -3.09
C THR A 127 -9.22 12.66 -2.53
N ILE A 128 -9.10 11.48 -3.13
CA ILE A 128 -8.02 10.54 -2.82
C ILE A 128 -6.72 11.16 -3.38
N ALA A 129 -6.00 11.94 -2.57
CA ALA A 129 -4.64 12.36 -2.91
C ALA A 129 -3.73 11.12 -2.86
N ARG A 130 -3.72 10.43 -3.99
CA ARG A 130 -2.82 9.35 -4.38
C ARG A 130 -1.44 9.94 -4.60
N THR A 131 -0.84 10.48 -3.54
CA THR A 131 0.56 10.89 -3.58
C THR A 131 1.37 9.64 -3.38
N ARG A 132 1.62 8.91 -4.48
CA ARG A 132 2.69 7.92 -4.50
C ARG A 132 3.95 8.65 -4.06
N PRO A 133 4.64 8.20 -3.00
CA PRO A 133 5.96 8.74 -2.73
C PRO A 133 6.78 8.60 -4.03
N ARG A 134 7.39 9.69 -4.50
CA ARG A 134 8.40 9.59 -5.55
C ARG A 134 9.39 8.54 -5.05
N ARG A 135 9.59 7.44 -5.78
CA ARG A 135 10.76 6.59 -5.58
C ARG A 135 11.95 7.50 -5.85
N SER A 136 12.51 8.11 -4.81
CA SER A 136 13.80 8.75 -4.88
C SER A 136 14.74 7.68 -5.42
N ARG A 137 15.36 7.94 -6.58
CA ARG A 137 16.46 7.11 -7.05
C ARG A 137 17.44 7.00 -5.88
N MET A 138 17.66 5.78 -5.39
CA MET A 138 18.86 5.48 -4.62
C MET A 138 20.04 5.75 -5.56
N THR A 139 20.57 6.95 -5.50
CA THR A 139 21.86 7.30 -6.09
C THR A 139 22.65 8.07 -5.05
N THR A 140 23.37 7.31 -4.24
CA THR A 140 24.69 7.70 -3.76
C THR A 140 25.50 6.42 -3.58
N PRO A 141 26.49 6.14 -4.43
CA PRO A 141 27.57 5.24 -4.06
C PRO A 141 28.47 5.93 -3.01
N PRO A 142 29.20 5.18 -2.18
CA PRO A 142 29.99 5.72 -1.08
C PRO A 142 31.18 6.54 -1.61
N ARG A 143 31.55 7.59 -0.86
CA ARG A 143 32.78 8.36 -1.08
C ARG A 143 33.98 7.43 -1.00
N GLU A 144 34.72 7.29 -2.09
CA GLU A 144 36.11 6.85 -2.05
C GLU A 144 36.90 7.84 -1.19
N THR A 145 37.48 7.33 -0.12
CA THR A 145 38.50 8.02 0.67
C THR A 145 39.76 8.14 -0.20
N GLN A 146 39.98 9.32 -0.77
CA GLN A 146 41.25 9.71 -1.34
C GLN A 146 42.29 9.73 -0.21
N GLU A 147 43.23 8.80 -0.25
CA GLU A 147 44.40 8.77 0.63
C GLU A 147 45.18 10.09 0.48
N ALA A 148 45.41 10.75 1.61
CA ALA A 148 46.27 11.91 1.73
C ALA A 148 47.73 11.45 1.59
N GLY A 149 48.26 11.56 0.37
CA GLY A 149 49.68 11.48 0.10
C GLY A 149 50.30 12.87 0.13
N ASN A 150 51.30 13.02 1.00
CA ASN A 150 52.44 13.92 0.86
C ASN A 150 52.22 15.40 1.22
N ASP A 151 52.76 15.81 2.38
CA ASP A 151 53.58 17.02 2.52
C ASP A 151 54.11 17.14 3.96
N ALA A 152 55.36 16.70 4.17
CA ALA A 152 56.14 17.11 5.33
C ALA A 152 57.62 17.25 4.90
N SER A 153 58.00 18.47 4.52
CA SER A 153 59.41 18.86 4.40
C SER A 153 60.05 18.98 5.79
N PRO A 154 61.37 18.70 5.93
CA PRO A 154 62.04 18.54 7.20
C PRO A 154 62.77 19.81 7.66
N ILE A 155 62.86 20.03 8.98
CA ILE A 155 63.91 20.87 9.58
C ILE A 155 64.26 20.34 11.00
N PRO A 156 65.46 20.64 11.54
CA PRO A 156 66.41 19.62 11.98
C PRO A 156 66.68 19.72 13.49
N CYS A 157 67.42 18.77 14.07
CA CYS A 157 68.28 19.07 15.22
C CYS A 157 69.36 17.99 15.41
N LEU A 158 70.52 18.48 15.85
CA LEU A 158 71.83 17.86 15.92
C LEU A 158 72.03 17.00 17.18
N SER A 159 73.17 16.28 17.16
CA SER A 159 73.94 15.62 18.26
C SER A 159 73.84 14.09 18.25
N GLY A 160 74.92 13.30 18.33
CA GLY A 160 76.36 13.54 18.43
C GLY A 160 77.05 12.24 18.86
N GLY A 161 78.24 11.94 18.30
CA GLY A 161 79.34 11.16 18.91
C GLY A 161 79.19 9.65 19.15
N HIS A 162 79.89 8.83 18.37
CA HIS A 162 81.25 8.34 18.64
C HIS A 162 81.82 7.64 17.39
#